data_AF-A0A924I8Z2-F1
#
_entry.id   AF-A0A924I8Z2-F1
#
_cell.length_a   1.000
_cell.length_b   1.000
_cell.length_c   1.000
_cell.angle_alpha   90.00
_cell.angle_beta   90.00
_cell.angle_gamma   90.00
#
_symmetry.space_group_name_H-M   'P 1'
#
loop_
_entity.id
_entity.type
_entity.pdbx_description
1 polymer ?
#
loop_
_entity_poly.entity_id
_entity_poly.type
_entity_poly.pdbx_seq_one_letter_code
_entity_poly.pdbx_strand_id
1 'polypeptide(L)'
;MIIHKRIQCDFEKGSVEIQINFDVFNNNVKVSKIQIHSTFDSGLPALPTFEEYKSKSFLVAHYCNADKKIFERIVGNIYADTITEQIREMIIEISKSL
;
A
#
# COMPACT_ATOMS: atom_id res chain seq x y z
N MET A 1 -18.98 4.09 0.41
CA MET A 1 -18.32 5.24 1.10
C MET A 1 -16.83 5.19 0.79
N ILE A 2 -16.16 6.33 0.64
CA ILE A 2 -14.70 6.37 0.48
C ILE A 2 -14.10 6.92 1.78
N ILE A 3 -13.12 6.22 2.35
CA ILE A 3 -12.35 6.66 3.51
C ILE A 3 -10.94 7.01 3.04
N HIS A 4 -10.48 8.22 3.37
CA HIS A 4 -9.12 8.66 3.09
C HIS A 4 -8.27 8.52 4.36
N LYS A 5 -7.12 7.86 4.25
CA LYS A 5 -6.12 7.76 5.32
C LYS A 5 -4.76 8.24 4.82
N ARG A 6 -3.99 8.77 5.76
CA ARG A 6 -2.58 9.13 5.55
C ARG A 6 -1.74 8.41 6.59
N ILE A 7 -0.61 7.87 6.14
CA ILE A 7 0.45 7.30 6.97
C ILE A 7 1.69 8.14 6.75
N GLN A 8 2.43 8.39 7.82
CA GLN A 8 3.78 8.90 7.73
C GLN A 8 4.70 7.96 8.51
N CYS A 9 5.67 7.38 7.81
CA CYS A 9 6.68 6.51 8.38
C CYS A 9 8.01 7.26 8.37
N ASP A 10 8.51 7.61 9.53
CA ASP A 10 9.84 8.20 9.68
C ASP A 10 10.87 7.09 9.87
N PHE A 11 11.89 7.07 9.00
CA PHE A 11 13.02 6.15 9.04
C PHE A 11 14.31 6.93 9.27
N GLU A 12 15.39 6.23 9.64
CA GLU A 12 16.71 6.84 9.86
C GLU A 12 17.20 7.66 8.65
N LYS A 13 16.88 7.21 7.43
CA LYS A 13 17.33 7.83 6.17
C LYS A 13 16.41 8.92 5.63
N GLY A 14 15.26 9.14 6.26
CA GLY A 14 14.22 10.04 5.77
C GLY A 14 12.83 9.48 6.01
N SER A 15 11.81 10.09 5.41
CA SER A 15 10.42 9.72 5.65
C SER A 15 9.74 9.19 4.39
N VAL A 16 8.68 8.42 4.61
CA VAL A 16 7.74 7.96 3.59
C VAL A 16 6.34 8.39 4.00
N GLU A 17 5.70 9.20 3.17
CA GLU A 17 4.29 9.53 3.27
C GLU A 17 3.48 8.61 2.34
N ILE A 18 2.41 8.01 2.88
CA ILE A 18 1.47 7.20 2.10
C ILE A 18 0.07 7.79 2.23
N GLN A 19 -0.58 8.03 1.10
CA GLN A 19 -1.99 8.41 1.03
C GLN A 19 -2.80 7.25 0.46
N ILE A 20 -3.88 6.89 1.14
CA ILE A 20 -4.65 5.66 0.85
C ILE A 20 -6.13 5.97 0.81
N ASN A 21 -6.78 5.48 -0.24
CA ASN A 21 -8.23 5.46 -0.35
C ASN A 21 -8.73 4.04 -0.10
N PHE A 22 -9.72 3.92 0.78
CA PHE A 22 -10.45 2.71 1.04
C PHE A 22 -11.89 2.85 0.54
N ASP A 23 -12.30 1.94 -0.34
CA ASP A 23 -13.68 1.81 -0.78
C ASP A 23 -14.41 0.87 0.18
N VAL A 24 -15.46 1.38 0.81
CA VAL A 24 -16.29 0.65 1.75
C VAL A 24 -17.66 0.38 1.15
N PHE A 25 -18.01 -0.90 1.03
CA PHE A 25 -19.29 -1.37 0.51
C PHE A 25 -19.72 -2.68 1.18
N ASN A 26 -20.93 -2.73 1.77
CA ASN A 26 -21.51 -3.92 2.40
C ASN A 26 -20.54 -4.67 3.34
N ASN A 27 -19.97 -3.96 4.33
CA ASN A 27 -18.97 -4.48 5.28
C ASN A 27 -17.67 -5.01 4.64
N ASN A 28 -17.43 -4.71 3.37
CA ASN A 28 -16.19 -4.99 2.68
C ASN A 28 -15.39 -3.69 2.54
N VAL A 29 -14.12 -3.74 2.95
CA VAL A 29 -13.17 -2.63 2.84
C VAL A 29 -12.11 -3.05 1.82
N LYS A 30 -11.96 -2.29 0.74
CA LYS A 30 -10.94 -2.52 -0.28
C LYS A 30 -10.04 -1.31 -0.43
N VAL A 31 -8.75 -1.54 -0.63
CA VAL A 31 -7.82 -0.48 -1.02
C VAL A 31 -8.06 -0.15 -2.49
N SER A 32 -8.43 1.09 -2.79
CA SER A 32 -8.71 1.54 -4.16
C SER A 32 -7.61 2.38 -4.77
N LYS A 33 -6.84 3.11 -3.95
CA LYS A 33 -5.69 3.89 -4.40
C LYS A 33 -4.63 3.97 -3.31
N ILE A 34 -3.37 3.83 -3.69
CA ILE A 34 -2.20 4.13 -2.85
C ILE A 34 -1.33 5.13 -3.61
N GLN A 35 -0.87 6.16 -2.90
CA GLN A 35 0.17 7.08 -3.38
C GLN A 35 1.28 7.11 -2.35
N ILE A 36 2.52 6.86 -2.79
CA ILE A 36 3.70 6.85 -1.94
C ILE A 36 4.61 8.00 -2.37
N HIS A 37 5.02 8.80 -1.40
CA HIS A 37 6.08 9.78 -1.54
C HIS A 37 7.18 9.50 -0.54
N SER A 38 8.41 9.36 -1.01
CA SER A 38 9.57 9.12 -0.15
C SER A 38 10.59 10.25 -0.34
N THR A 39 11.21 10.67 0.75
CA THR A 39 12.26 11.70 0.72
C THR A 39 13.65 11.12 0.41
N PHE A 40 13.73 9.82 0.17
CA PHE A 40 14.98 9.10 -0.11
C PHE A 40 14.72 7.96 -1.11
N ASP A 41 15.79 7.32 -1.60
CA ASP A 41 15.66 6.15 -2.45
C ASP A 41 15.27 4.91 -1.61
N SER A 42 13.98 4.62 -1.58
CA SER A 42 13.38 3.51 -0.83
C SER A 42 13.09 2.28 -1.69
N GLY A 43 13.28 2.37 -3.01
CA GLY A 43 12.84 1.32 -3.94
C GLY A 43 11.31 1.09 -3.97
N LEU A 44 10.52 2.02 -3.40
CA LEU A 44 9.06 1.94 -3.42
C LEU A 44 8.48 2.57 -4.70
N PRO A 45 7.49 1.94 -5.34
CA PRO A 45 6.78 2.56 -6.44
C PRO A 45 5.90 3.71 -5.93
N ALA A 46 5.72 4.75 -6.74
CA ALA A 46 4.87 5.88 -6.39
C ALA A 46 3.37 5.53 -6.33
N LEU A 47 2.93 4.54 -7.13
CA LEU A 47 1.52 4.14 -7.28
C LEU A 47 1.37 2.60 -7.28
N PRO A 48 1.64 1.91 -6.15
CA PRO A 48 1.41 0.47 -6.06
C PRO A 48 -0.08 0.13 -5.93
N THR A 49 -0.39 -1.15 -6.13
CA THR A 49 -1.62 -1.75 -5.61
C THR A 49 -1.34 -2.61 -4.39
N PHE A 50 -2.39 -2.86 -3.60
CA PHE A 50 -2.36 -3.79 -2.47
C PHE A 50 -2.98 -5.12 -2.90
N GLU A 51 -2.30 -6.22 -2.60
CA GLU A 51 -2.79 -7.57 -2.91
C GLU A 51 -2.60 -8.51 -1.72
N GLU A 52 -3.58 -9.38 -1.48
CA GLU A 52 -3.46 -10.48 -0.52
C GLU A 52 -3.34 -11.82 -1.26
N TYR A 53 -2.34 -12.61 -0.89
CA TYR A 53 -2.13 -13.95 -1.41
C TYR A 53 -1.68 -14.90 -0.30
N LYS A 54 -2.42 -16.00 -0.10
CA LYS A 54 -2.14 -17.03 0.93
C LYS A 54 -1.88 -16.42 2.33
N SER A 55 -2.76 -15.52 2.75
CA SER A 55 -2.70 -14.83 4.06
C SER A 55 -1.51 -13.89 4.26
N LYS A 56 -0.78 -13.56 3.18
CA LYS A 56 0.23 -12.50 3.16
C LYS A 56 -0.26 -11.34 2.31
N SER A 57 0.04 -10.14 2.75
CA SER A 57 -0.25 -8.92 2.01
C SER A 57 1.01 -8.46 1.28
N PHE A 58 0.85 -7.77 0.16
CA PHE A 58 1.94 -7.26 -0.66
C PHE A 58 1.59 -5.90 -1.27
N LEU A 59 2.59 -5.02 -1.35
CA LEU A 59 2.59 -3.95 -2.35
C LEU A 59 3.02 -4.54 -3.70
N VAL A 60 2.31 -4.16 -4.76
CA VAL A 60 2.58 -4.61 -6.12
C VAL A 60 2.93 -3.40 -6.97
N ALA A 61 4.13 -3.39 -7.54
CA ALA A 61 4.58 -2.40 -8.50
C ALA A 61 4.04 -2.71 -9.90
N HIS A 62 3.67 -1.66 -10.64
CA HIS A 62 3.12 -1.77 -11.98
C HIS A 62 4.00 -0.96 -12.92
N TYR A 63 4.57 -1.60 -13.92
CA TYR A 63 5.40 -0.93 -14.92
C TYR A 63 5.26 -1.57 -16.29
N CYS A 64 5.63 -0.83 -17.34
CA CYS A 64 5.60 -1.30 -18.71
C CYS A 64 7.03 -1.62 -19.17
N ASN A 65 7.22 -2.79 -19.78
CA ASN A 65 8.46 -3.14 -20.47
C ASN A 65 8.16 -3.55 -21.90
N ALA A 66 8.75 -2.81 -22.85
CA ALA A 66 8.70 -2.97 -24.31
C ALA A 66 7.28 -3.04 -24.92
N ASP A 67 6.43 -3.97 -24.49
CA ASP A 67 5.01 -4.11 -24.87
C ASP A 67 4.16 -4.85 -23.82
N LYS A 68 4.69 -5.05 -22.60
CA LYS A 68 4.05 -5.86 -21.55
C LYS A 68 3.89 -5.06 -20.28
N LYS A 69 2.69 -5.12 -19.70
CA LYS A 69 2.45 -4.68 -18.33
C LYS A 69 2.98 -5.75 -17.38
N ILE A 70 3.92 -5.37 -16.53
CA ILE A 70 4.50 -6.22 -15.49
C ILE A 70 3.89 -5.83 -14.16
N PHE A 71 3.58 -6.86 -13.36
CA PHE A 71 3.11 -6.75 -11.99
C PHE A 71 4.09 -7.47 -11.10
N GLU A 72 4.73 -6.74 -10.21
CA GLU A 72 5.80 -7.28 -9.36
C GLU A 72 5.45 -7.09 -7.89
N ARG A 73 5.33 -8.19 -7.14
CA ARG A 73 5.21 -8.13 -5.68
C ARG A 73 6.54 -7.71 -5.10
N ILE A 74 6.54 -6.66 -4.30
CA ILE A 74 7.73 -6.20 -3.63
C ILE A 74 7.95 -7.09 -2.40
N VAL A 75 9.07 -7.79 -2.36
CA VAL A 75 9.42 -8.74 -1.28
C VAL A 75 10.83 -8.44 -0.78
N GLY A 76 11.00 -8.46 0.55
CA GLY A 76 12.31 -8.20 1.18
C GLY A 76 12.70 -6.72 1.22
N ASN A 77 11.77 -5.82 0.90
CA ASN A 77 11.93 -4.39 1.11
C ASN A 77 11.24 -4.02 2.44
N ILE A 78 12.05 -3.68 3.45
CA ILE A 78 11.57 -3.38 4.81
C ILE A 78 10.53 -2.25 4.84
N TYR A 79 10.64 -1.28 3.94
CA TYR A 79 9.68 -0.17 3.85
C TYR A 79 8.35 -0.67 3.29
N ALA A 80 8.38 -1.52 2.25
CA ALA A 80 7.19 -2.10 1.67
C ALA A 80 6.47 -3.02 2.68
N ASP A 81 7.23 -3.85 3.40
CA ASP A 81 6.68 -4.76 4.42
C ASP A 81 6.00 -3.96 5.55
N THR A 82 6.66 -2.92 6.05
CA THR A 82 6.12 -2.01 7.07
C THR A 82 4.83 -1.34 6.63
N ILE A 83 4.79 -0.81 5.41
CA ILE A 83 3.60 -0.14 4.86
C ILE A 83 2.47 -1.14 4.70
N THR A 84 2.76 -2.32 4.17
CA THR A 84 1.77 -3.36 3.93
C THR A 84 1.06 -3.79 5.21
N GLU A 85 1.79 -4.01 6.30
CA GLU A 85 1.19 -4.35 7.59
C GLU A 85 0.32 -3.22 8.15
N GLN A 86 0.76 -1.96 8.04
CA GLN A 86 -0.07 -0.82 8.48
C GLN A 86 -1.37 -0.71 7.67
N ILE A 87 -1.32 -0.94 6.36
CA ILE A 87 -2.53 -0.96 5.52
C ILE A 87 -3.49 -2.06 6.00
N ARG A 88 -2.97 -3.25 6.28
CA ARG A 88 -3.75 -4.38 6.78
C ARG A 88 -4.42 -4.06 8.11
N GLU A 89 -3.69 -3.45 9.05
CA GLU A 89 -4.25 -3.02 10.34
C GLU A 89 -5.37 -2.00 10.15
N MET A 90 -5.21 -1.03 9.24
CA MET A 90 -6.26 -0.06 8.91
C MET A 90 -7.50 -0.72 8.32
N ILE A 91 -7.35 -1.72 7.45
CA ILE A 91 -8.49 -2.47 6.91
C ILE A 91 -9.28 -3.11 8.05
N ILE A 92 -8.59 -3.73 9.01
CA ILE A 92 -9.21 -4.38 10.17
C ILE A 92 -9.92 -3.34 11.05
N GLU A 93 -9.28 -2.20 11.34
CA GLU A 93 -9.85 -1.12 12.15
C GLU A 93 -11.10 -0.53 11.51
N ILE A 94 -11.04 -0.22 10.20
CA ILE A 94 -12.19 0.27 9.45
C ILE A 94 -13.31 -0.76 9.48
N SER A 95 -13.00 -2.04 9.23
CA SER A 95 -14.01 -3.11 9.20
C SER A 95 -14.72 -3.30 10.53
N LYS A 96 -14.03 -3.10 11.66
CA LYS A 96 -14.63 -3.15 13.01
C LYS A 96 -15.56 -1.97 13.32
N SER A 97 -15.43 -0.88 12.56
CA SER A 97 -16.16 0.36 12.78
C SER A 97 -17.42 0.48 11.90
N LEU A 98 -17.72 -0.55 11.11
CA LEU A 98 -18.90 -0.67 10.24
C LEU A 98 -19.99 -1.51 10.91
#